data_AF-A0A5S3PCU1-F1
#
_entry.id   AF-A0A5S3PCU1-F1
#
_cell.length_a   1.000
_cell.length_b   1.000
_cell.length_c   1.000
_cell.angle_alpha   90.00
_cell.angle_beta   90.00
_cell.angle_gamma   90.00
#
_symmetry.space_group_name_H-M   'P 1'
#
loop_
_entity.id
_entity.type
_entity.pdbx_description
1 polymer ?
#
loop_
_entity_poly.entity_id
_entity_poly.type
_entity_poly.pdbx_seq_one_letter_code
_entity_poly.pdbx_strand_id
1 'polypeptide(L)'
;MKLPVLGRWENEGGLRDHIAKHLEILEPDLTLVEIEHTLPNALGAGGRVDILAMDALGNYVCIEVKRSDNSARATLNELSKYLVLFCQEHDVQKERVRCVLVSTDWHEVLLPLSAFAVTCGADVSGYKAHMRNGELVLDRQALQIISFSPRISPEICVMYFKDEPARQQYLHRVVERAAKLPFIRSALLLLNPRPNSKFVDHLVVAYIWKIPAEFHPDLESVVGNKVGWLEPYLHPNAKAETDALFWIFEQEDVLSTFYSGSARSGTPEKVTNLLGRFDFESIKKVGRWSAKDLINTDEKLLSQMTSFSPMTGGAKQNQYTYTSLAKPQLEKNFAREVSDFLDFLSFSSVFRSAAETYLASLQSENVEVAFEANRGRNTFMDLYLSKRRGVSQLASFQIIVSDNKVPTAGLVGAYYWDGKTFPRDAANNMDDAYGGVSPTLLQAFSSAEWVSDQDTMAMHGLIPVVFKLLDNSKTLVSRGGGIDTQFRPFDDFAWFNKAYLTDLAQVIESASDLGAQDL
;
A
#
# COMPACT_ATOMS: atom_id res chain seq x y z
N MET A 1 43.79 -35.76 17.60
CA MET A 1 42.40 -35.72 17.08
C MET A 1 41.95 -34.26 17.16
N LYS A 2 41.50 -33.62 16.07
CA LYS A 2 40.89 -32.29 16.16
C LYS A 2 39.46 -32.46 16.68
N LEU A 3 39.07 -31.67 17.69
CA LEU A 3 37.73 -31.71 18.25
C LEU A 3 36.70 -31.14 17.24
N PRO A 4 35.43 -31.59 17.28
CA PRO A 4 34.47 -31.35 16.20
C PRO A 4 34.02 -29.89 16.07
N VAL A 5 34.00 -29.11 17.16
CA VAL A 5 33.62 -27.69 17.11
C VAL A 5 34.89 -26.85 17.08
N LEU A 6 35.14 -26.23 15.92
CA LEU A 6 36.27 -25.35 15.66
C LEU A 6 37.66 -25.93 16.03
N GLY A 7 37.79 -27.26 16.12
CA GLY A 7 39.03 -27.91 16.54
C GLY A 7 39.30 -27.89 18.06
N ARG A 8 38.41 -27.29 18.87
CA ARG A 8 38.65 -26.98 20.30
C ARG A 8 37.62 -27.54 21.28
N TRP A 9 36.37 -27.79 20.88
CA TRP A 9 35.33 -28.29 21.77
C TRP A 9 34.65 -29.56 21.26
N GLU A 10 34.24 -30.43 22.19
CA GLU A 10 33.55 -31.69 21.90
C GLU A 10 32.12 -31.47 21.36
N ASN A 11 31.45 -30.40 21.78
CA ASN A 11 30.07 -30.10 21.41
C ASN A 11 29.75 -28.59 21.46
N GLU A 12 28.52 -28.24 21.11
CA GLU A 12 27.98 -26.86 21.11
C GLU A 12 28.02 -26.21 22.49
N GLY A 13 27.77 -26.99 23.56
CA GLY A 13 27.83 -26.52 24.95
C GLY A 13 29.21 -25.99 25.34
N GLY A 14 30.29 -26.61 24.87
CA GLY A 14 31.64 -26.10 25.11
C GLY A 14 31.90 -24.71 24.49
N LEU A 15 31.32 -24.45 23.31
CA LEU A 15 31.40 -23.13 22.67
C LEU A 15 30.51 -22.11 23.41
N ARG A 16 29.28 -22.49 23.76
CA ARG A 16 28.37 -21.66 24.57
C ARG A 16 29.01 -21.26 25.90
N ASP A 17 29.54 -22.21 26.66
CA ASP A 17 30.14 -21.95 27.96
C ASP A 17 31.38 -21.05 27.86
N HIS A 18 32.09 -21.10 26.73
CA HIS A 18 33.19 -20.19 26.46
C HIS A 18 32.69 -18.78 26.14
N ILE A 19 31.66 -18.63 25.30
CA ILE A 19 31.05 -17.32 24.98
C ILE A 19 30.43 -16.69 26.23
N ALA A 20 29.72 -17.47 27.07
CA ALA A 20 29.09 -16.98 28.29
C ALA A 20 30.10 -16.43 29.31
N LYS A 21 31.32 -16.98 29.32
CA LYS A 21 32.43 -16.49 30.17
C LYS A 21 33.15 -15.27 29.59
N HIS A 22 32.94 -14.99 28.31
CA HIS A 22 33.65 -14.00 27.53
C HIS A 22 32.68 -13.15 26.70
N LEU A 23 31.59 -12.66 27.29
CA LEU A 23 30.56 -11.91 26.56
C LEU A 23 31.11 -10.63 25.92
N GLU A 24 32.23 -10.10 26.43
CA GLU A 24 32.95 -8.96 25.87
C GLU A 24 33.39 -9.16 24.41
N ILE A 25 33.50 -10.41 23.94
CA ILE A 25 33.81 -10.72 22.53
C ILE A 25 32.64 -10.45 21.58
N LEU A 26 31.41 -10.42 22.10
CA LEU A 26 30.22 -9.96 21.38
C LEU A 26 30.12 -8.45 21.53
N GLU A 27 29.96 -7.99 22.77
CA GLU A 27 29.77 -6.58 23.12
C GLU A 27 30.35 -6.33 24.53
N PRO A 28 31.13 -5.24 24.75
CA PRO A 28 31.86 -5.01 26.01
C PRO A 28 31.02 -4.97 27.29
N ASP A 29 29.78 -4.47 27.20
CA ASP A 29 28.93 -4.19 28.37
C ASP A 29 27.84 -5.25 28.61
N LEU A 30 27.94 -6.42 27.97
CA LEU A 30 27.00 -7.51 28.21
C LEU A 30 27.25 -8.17 29.57
N THR A 31 26.19 -8.31 30.34
CA THR A 31 26.20 -8.98 31.64
C THR A 31 25.45 -10.30 31.55
N LEU A 32 26.09 -11.39 31.98
CA LEU A 32 25.46 -12.71 31.99
C LEU A 32 24.33 -12.74 33.03
N VAL A 33 23.14 -13.14 32.60
CA VAL A 33 22.01 -13.42 33.50
C VAL A 33 22.00 -14.91 33.84
N GLU A 34 21.93 -15.77 32.83
CA GLU A 34 21.85 -17.22 33.00
C GLU A 34 22.30 -17.96 31.72
N ILE A 35 22.78 -19.20 31.86
CA ILE A 35 22.99 -20.12 30.73
C ILE A 35 21.91 -21.21 30.76
N GLU A 36 21.50 -21.71 29.60
CA GLU A 36 20.45 -22.72 29.49
C GLU A 36 19.13 -22.31 30.17
N HIS A 37 18.78 -21.02 30.10
CA HIS A 37 17.59 -20.45 30.72
C HIS A 37 16.32 -21.09 30.14
N THR A 38 15.56 -21.78 30.99
CA THR A 38 14.40 -22.57 30.57
C THR A 38 13.14 -21.71 30.56
N LEU A 39 12.45 -21.72 29.42
CA LEU A 39 11.18 -21.03 29.21
C LEU A 39 10.04 -22.06 29.15
N PRO A 40 9.30 -22.29 30.24
CA PRO A 40 8.16 -23.19 30.26
C PRO A 40 7.06 -22.78 29.26
N ASN A 41 6.34 -23.76 28.74
CA ASN A 41 5.16 -23.53 27.91
C ASN A 41 4.07 -24.53 28.30
N ALA A 42 2.90 -24.03 28.73
CA ALA A 42 1.77 -24.87 29.11
C ALA A 42 1.04 -25.50 27.91
N LEU A 43 1.27 -24.99 26.69
CA LEU A 43 0.52 -25.34 25.47
C LEU A 43 1.37 -26.09 24.41
N GLY A 44 2.60 -26.51 24.75
CA GLY A 44 3.46 -27.23 23.80
C GLY A 44 4.91 -27.34 24.25
N ALA A 45 5.83 -27.46 23.29
CA ALA A 45 7.26 -27.49 23.58
C ALA A 45 7.72 -26.14 24.14
N GLY A 46 8.42 -26.17 25.27
CA GLY A 46 9.09 -25.00 25.85
C GLY A 46 10.28 -24.52 25.01
N GLY A 47 10.95 -23.49 25.53
CA GLY A 47 12.20 -22.96 25.01
C GLY A 47 13.34 -23.17 26.01
N ARG A 48 14.58 -23.14 25.53
CA ARG A 48 15.75 -23.05 26.39
C ARG A 48 16.79 -22.17 25.73
N VAL A 49 16.93 -20.94 26.22
CA VAL A 49 17.89 -19.98 25.70
C VAL A 49 19.30 -20.44 26.07
N ASP A 50 20.20 -20.58 25.09
CA ASP A 50 21.58 -21.00 25.35
C ASP A 50 22.30 -20.05 26.32
N ILE A 51 22.24 -18.74 26.05
CA ILE A 51 22.79 -17.71 26.94
C ILE A 51 21.79 -16.55 27.00
N LEU A 52 21.34 -16.23 28.21
CA LEU A 52 20.58 -15.02 28.50
C LEU A 52 21.52 -13.98 29.13
N ALA A 53 21.59 -12.81 28.51
CA ALA A 53 22.38 -11.69 28.99
C ALA A 53 21.53 -10.41 29.04
N MET A 54 22.11 -9.34 29.57
CA MET A 54 21.53 -8.00 29.58
C MET A 54 22.58 -6.98 29.14
N ASP A 55 22.18 -6.05 28.28
CA ASP A 55 23.06 -4.98 27.80
C ASP A 55 23.04 -3.72 28.70
N ALA A 56 23.89 -2.74 28.37
CA ALA A 56 24.02 -1.49 29.12
C ALA A 56 22.73 -0.64 29.16
N LEU A 57 21.80 -0.87 28.23
CA LEU A 57 20.54 -0.15 28.14
C LEU A 57 19.40 -0.89 28.86
N GLY A 58 19.69 -2.04 29.46
CA GLY A 58 18.71 -2.87 30.15
C GLY A 58 17.79 -3.63 29.20
N ASN A 59 18.26 -3.95 27.99
CA ASN A 59 17.58 -4.90 27.11
C ASN A 59 18.06 -6.33 27.42
N TYR A 60 17.15 -7.29 27.33
CA TYR A 60 17.49 -8.70 27.44
C TYR A 60 18.02 -9.22 26.12
N VAL A 61 19.12 -9.97 26.16
CA VAL A 61 19.81 -10.50 25.00
C VAL A 61 19.75 -12.01 25.04
N CYS A 62 18.91 -12.59 24.16
CA CYS A 62 18.78 -14.03 23.98
C CYS A 62 19.77 -14.47 22.89
N ILE A 63 20.84 -15.15 23.30
CA ILE A 63 21.91 -15.61 22.41
C ILE A 63 21.76 -17.11 22.18
N GLU A 64 21.61 -17.49 20.93
CA GLU A 64 21.57 -18.89 20.48
C GLU A 64 22.88 -19.27 19.80
N VAL A 65 23.45 -20.43 20.15
CA VAL A 65 24.74 -20.89 19.63
C VAL A 65 24.54 -22.11 18.73
N LYS A 66 25.20 -22.15 17.56
CA LYS A 66 25.05 -23.23 16.58
C LYS A 66 26.36 -23.68 15.96
N ARG A 67 26.51 -25.00 15.80
CA ARG A 67 27.73 -25.63 15.25
C ARG A 67 27.66 -26.16 13.81
N SER A 68 26.49 -26.18 13.14
CA SER A 68 26.37 -26.72 11.77
C SER A 68 25.11 -26.28 11.02
N ASP A 69 25.10 -26.47 9.68
CA ASP A 69 23.96 -26.20 8.80
C ASP A 69 22.65 -26.89 9.23
N ASN A 70 22.73 -28.14 9.69
CA ASN A 70 21.54 -28.88 10.13
C ASN A 70 20.89 -28.28 11.39
N SER A 71 21.66 -27.70 12.32
CA SER A 71 21.11 -27.04 13.51
C SER A 71 20.68 -25.60 13.21
N ALA A 72 21.33 -24.94 12.25
CA ALA A 72 20.97 -23.64 11.71
C ALA A 72 19.51 -23.57 11.19
N ARG A 73 19.02 -24.62 10.52
CA ARG A 73 17.62 -24.68 10.03
C ARG A 73 16.56 -24.59 11.12
N ALA A 74 16.83 -25.14 12.30
CA ALA A 74 15.90 -25.11 13.43
C ALA A 74 15.99 -23.82 14.26
N THR A 75 17.05 -23.03 14.05
CA THR A 75 17.43 -21.88 14.89
C THR A 75 16.38 -20.77 14.88
N LEU A 76 15.72 -20.52 13.75
CA LEU A 76 14.68 -19.49 13.71
C LEU A 76 13.46 -19.86 14.54
N ASN A 77 13.09 -21.15 14.58
CA ASN A 77 12.01 -21.60 15.43
C ASN A 77 12.38 -21.43 16.91
N GLU A 78 13.64 -21.70 17.27
CA GLU A 78 14.15 -21.47 18.62
C GLU A 78 14.12 -19.97 19.00
N LEU A 79 14.72 -19.09 18.20
CA LEU A 79 14.70 -17.64 18.45
C LEU A 79 13.27 -17.08 18.52
N SER A 80 12.38 -17.54 17.64
CA SER A 80 10.96 -17.12 17.67
C SER A 80 10.28 -17.56 18.96
N LYS A 81 10.51 -18.80 19.41
CA LYS A 81 9.97 -19.29 20.70
C LYS A 81 10.53 -18.48 21.86
N TYR A 82 11.82 -18.17 21.87
CA TYR A 82 12.44 -17.43 22.97
C TYR A 82 11.83 -16.05 23.09
N LEU A 83 11.71 -15.33 21.97
CA LEU A 83 11.08 -14.02 21.97
C LEU A 83 9.66 -14.07 22.55
N VAL A 84 8.82 -15.00 22.06
CA VAL A 84 7.42 -15.11 22.50
C VAL A 84 7.31 -15.54 23.96
N LEU A 85 7.97 -16.62 24.35
CA LEU A 85 7.86 -17.17 25.71
C LEU A 85 8.48 -16.25 26.74
N PHE A 86 9.64 -15.65 26.45
CA PHE A 86 10.30 -14.70 27.36
C PHE A 86 9.44 -13.46 27.61
N CYS A 87 8.86 -12.89 26.55
CA CYS A 87 7.96 -11.74 26.70
C CYS A 87 6.72 -12.08 27.54
N GLN A 88 6.14 -13.27 27.35
CA GLN A 88 4.95 -13.72 28.08
C GLN A 88 5.24 -14.03 29.55
N GLU A 89 6.36 -14.70 29.83
CA GLU A 89 6.72 -15.13 31.18
C GLU A 89 7.18 -13.96 32.06
N HIS A 90 7.87 -12.99 31.48
CA HIS A 90 8.47 -11.87 32.21
C HIS A 90 7.76 -10.53 32.01
N ASP A 91 6.66 -10.49 31.27
CA ASP A 91 5.90 -9.27 30.94
C ASP A 91 6.79 -8.16 30.33
N VAL A 92 7.68 -8.58 29.42
CA VAL A 92 8.64 -7.70 28.73
C VAL A 92 8.15 -7.39 27.32
N GLN A 93 8.24 -6.14 26.91
CA GLN A 93 7.97 -5.74 25.52
C GLN A 93 9.05 -6.28 24.58
N LYS A 94 8.66 -6.80 23.42
CA LYS A 94 9.58 -7.40 22.43
C LYS A 94 10.68 -6.43 21.98
N GLU A 95 10.42 -5.13 21.98
CA GLU A 95 11.38 -4.07 21.65
C GLU A 95 12.53 -3.97 22.65
N ARG A 96 12.36 -4.53 23.86
CA ARG A 96 13.39 -4.64 24.90
C ARG A 96 14.12 -5.98 24.89
N VAL A 97 13.88 -6.80 23.86
CA VAL A 97 14.54 -8.09 23.66
C VAL A 97 15.39 -8.01 22.40
N ARG A 98 16.60 -8.55 22.47
CA ARG A 98 17.54 -8.67 21.35
C ARG A 98 17.79 -10.16 21.11
N CYS A 99 17.67 -10.61 19.87
CA CYS A 99 17.98 -11.97 19.47
C CYS A 99 19.35 -11.99 18.77
N VAL A 100 20.26 -12.81 19.29
CA VAL A 100 21.60 -12.95 18.75
C VAL A 100 21.83 -14.40 18.32
N LEU A 101 22.28 -14.59 17.09
CA LEU A 101 22.73 -15.91 16.63
C LEU A 101 24.25 -15.94 16.49
N VAL A 102 24.90 -16.86 17.19
CA VAL A 102 26.31 -17.19 16.97
C VAL A 102 26.40 -18.54 16.29
N SER A 103 26.91 -18.57 15.05
CA SER A 103 27.04 -19.82 14.30
C SER A 103 28.43 -19.98 13.69
N THR A 104 28.94 -21.21 13.66
CA THR A 104 30.16 -21.54 12.91
C THR A 104 29.92 -21.65 11.41
N ASP A 105 28.68 -21.93 11.00
CA ASP A 105 28.25 -22.02 9.59
C ASP A 105 27.08 -21.09 9.28
N TRP A 106 27.07 -20.52 8.08
CA TRP A 106 26.15 -19.47 7.65
C TRP A 106 25.47 -19.77 6.31
N HIS A 107 25.81 -20.88 5.65
CA HIS A 107 25.36 -21.18 4.30
C HIS A 107 23.82 -21.11 4.16
N GLU A 108 23.10 -21.61 5.15
CA GLU A 108 21.62 -21.68 5.12
C GLU A 108 20.91 -20.70 6.06
N VAL A 109 21.67 -19.89 6.82
CA VAL A 109 21.12 -19.03 7.89
C VAL A 109 20.87 -17.62 7.42
N LEU A 110 21.73 -17.10 6.55
CA LEU A 110 21.77 -15.66 6.28
C LEU A 110 20.42 -15.13 5.80
N LEU A 111 19.83 -15.73 4.76
CA LEU A 111 18.55 -15.29 4.20
C LEU A 111 17.39 -15.50 5.18
N PRO A 112 17.22 -16.67 5.83
CA PRO A 112 16.17 -16.85 6.83
C PRO A 112 16.29 -15.90 8.03
N LEU A 113 17.49 -15.70 8.59
CA LEU A 113 17.71 -14.77 9.71
C LEU A 113 17.43 -13.32 9.30
N SER A 114 17.79 -12.94 8.07
CA SER A 114 17.47 -11.62 7.51
C SER A 114 15.96 -11.41 7.41
N ALA A 115 15.20 -12.42 7.00
CA ALA A 115 13.73 -12.35 6.95
C ALA A 115 13.10 -12.31 8.36
N PHE A 116 13.66 -13.04 9.32
CA PHE A 116 13.23 -13.01 10.72
C PHE A 116 13.46 -11.63 11.35
N ALA A 117 14.62 -11.01 11.10
CA ALA A 117 14.94 -9.67 11.58
C ALA A 117 13.90 -8.61 11.15
N VAL A 118 13.35 -8.74 9.95
CA VAL A 118 12.31 -7.82 9.44
C VAL A 118 10.94 -8.05 10.08
N THR A 119 10.63 -9.28 10.50
CA THR A 119 9.26 -9.68 10.87
C THR A 119 9.02 -9.83 12.37
N CYS A 120 10.06 -10.10 13.16
CA CYS A 120 9.90 -10.44 14.59
C CYS A 120 9.61 -9.22 15.49
N GLY A 121 10.00 -8.01 15.08
CA GLY A 121 9.81 -6.79 15.88
C GLY A 121 10.76 -6.66 17.09
N ALA A 122 11.83 -7.44 17.13
CA ALA A 122 12.95 -7.34 18.07
C ALA A 122 14.24 -7.01 17.30
N ASP A 123 15.27 -6.50 17.98
CA ASP A 123 16.60 -6.34 17.36
C ASP A 123 17.22 -7.72 17.11
N VAL A 124 17.75 -7.93 15.91
CA VAL A 124 18.34 -9.22 15.51
C VAL A 124 19.74 -8.99 14.97
N SER A 125 20.68 -9.75 15.49
CA SER A 125 22.05 -9.76 14.99
C SER A 125 22.58 -11.18 14.87
N GLY A 126 23.64 -11.34 14.08
CA GLY A 126 24.34 -12.61 14.10
C GLY A 126 25.82 -12.50 13.78
N TYR A 127 26.55 -13.50 14.29
CA TYR A 127 28.00 -13.56 14.32
C TYR A 127 28.50 -14.90 13.79
N LYS A 128 29.58 -14.86 13.02
CA LYS A 128 30.30 -16.05 12.57
C LYS A 128 31.45 -16.37 13.50
N ALA A 129 31.33 -17.49 14.20
CA ALA A 129 32.36 -17.99 15.09
C ALA A 129 33.45 -18.75 14.33
N HIS A 130 34.71 -18.36 14.53
CA HIS A 130 35.87 -19.07 13.99
C HIS A 130 37.10 -18.88 14.88
N MET A 131 38.14 -19.68 14.65
CA MET A 131 39.40 -19.57 15.39
C MET A 131 40.42 -18.77 14.59
N ARG A 132 41.04 -17.78 15.22
CA ARG A 132 42.17 -17.02 14.67
C ARG A 132 43.31 -17.03 15.68
N ASN A 133 44.48 -17.53 15.29
CA ASN A 133 45.66 -17.61 16.15
C ASN A 133 45.44 -18.32 17.50
N GLY A 134 44.48 -19.26 17.58
CA GLY A 134 44.14 -19.97 18.82
C GLY A 134 43.09 -19.29 19.70
N GLU A 135 42.59 -18.13 19.31
CA GLU A 135 41.52 -17.39 19.99
C GLU A 135 40.20 -17.49 19.22
N LEU A 136 39.08 -17.46 19.94
CA LEU A 136 37.75 -17.39 19.35
C LEU A 136 37.51 -15.95 18.86
N VAL A 137 37.10 -15.81 17.60
CA VAL A 137 36.72 -14.54 17.00
C VAL A 137 35.29 -14.66 16.48
N LEU A 138 34.48 -13.62 16.72
CA LEU A 138 33.10 -13.50 16.28
C LEU A 138 32.96 -12.36 15.27
N ASP A 139 32.81 -12.70 13.99
CA ASP A 139 32.62 -11.70 12.94
C ASP A 139 31.13 -11.39 12.76
N ARG A 140 30.72 -10.15 13.01
CA ARG A 140 29.34 -9.72 12.75
C ARG A 140 28.99 -9.89 11.28
N GLN A 141 27.88 -10.56 11.01
CA GLN A 141 27.38 -10.76 9.65
C GLN A 141 26.40 -9.65 9.28
N ALA A 142 26.59 -9.07 8.09
CA ALA A 142 25.63 -8.12 7.54
C ALA A 142 24.38 -8.86 7.07
N LEU A 143 23.26 -8.67 7.78
CA LEU A 143 21.96 -9.20 7.34
C LEU A 143 21.51 -8.52 6.05
N GLN A 144 20.83 -9.27 5.20
CA GLN A 144 20.28 -8.74 3.96
C GLN A 144 19.04 -7.91 4.25
N ILE A 145 18.87 -6.80 3.56
CA ILE A 145 17.63 -6.03 3.61
C ILE A 145 16.58 -6.81 2.83
N ILE A 146 15.61 -7.40 3.53
CA ILE A 146 14.50 -8.13 2.90
C ILE A 146 13.30 -7.19 2.77
N SER A 147 12.99 -6.79 1.54
CA SER A 147 11.77 -6.04 1.23
C SER A 147 10.69 -7.00 0.71
N PHE A 148 9.61 -7.15 1.46
CA PHE A 148 8.44 -7.88 1.02
C PHE A 148 7.51 -6.96 0.23
N SER A 149 7.90 -6.59 -1.00
CA SER A 149 7.00 -6.12 -2.06
C SER A 149 7.79 -5.69 -3.30
N PRO A 150 7.44 -6.19 -4.48
CA PRO A 150 7.33 -5.32 -5.63
C PRO A 150 5.84 -5.00 -5.75
N ARG A 151 5.39 -3.94 -5.07
CA ARG A 151 4.09 -3.32 -5.40
C ARG A 151 4.27 -2.65 -6.77
N ILE A 152 3.29 -2.82 -7.64
CA ILE A 152 3.19 -1.95 -8.83
C ILE A 152 3.12 -0.51 -8.31
N SER A 153 3.90 0.37 -8.91
CA SER A 153 3.81 1.81 -8.62
C SER A 153 2.39 2.28 -8.94
N PRO A 154 1.80 3.16 -8.12
CA PRO A 154 0.52 3.77 -8.48
C PRO A 154 0.63 4.65 -9.75
N GLU A 155 1.85 5.05 -10.14
CA GLU A 155 2.08 5.83 -11.35
C GLU A 155 1.89 4.97 -12.61
N ILE A 156 0.99 5.41 -13.47
CA ILE A 156 0.70 4.79 -14.77
C ILE A 156 0.84 5.86 -15.83
N CYS A 157 1.55 5.52 -16.91
CA CYS A 157 1.68 6.39 -18.08
C CYS A 157 0.88 5.78 -19.24
N VAL A 158 0.23 6.61 -20.05
CA VAL A 158 -0.53 6.26 -21.26
C VAL A 158 0.05 7.04 -22.44
N MET A 159 0.44 6.32 -23.49
CA MET A 159 1.00 6.90 -24.72
C MET A 159 0.10 6.55 -25.89
N TYR A 160 -0.05 7.51 -26.80
CA TYR A 160 -0.93 7.43 -27.95
C TYR A 160 -0.11 7.49 -29.24
N PHE A 161 -0.46 6.63 -30.19
CA PHE A 161 0.23 6.52 -31.47
C PHE A 161 -0.77 6.50 -32.61
N LYS A 162 -0.52 7.33 -33.62
CA LYS A 162 -1.36 7.42 -34.83
C LYS A 162 -1.49 6.09 -35.59
N ASP A 163 -0.49 5.23 -35.50
CA ASP A 163 -0.40 3.98 -36.25
C ASP A 163 0.49 2.95 -35.53
N GLU A 164 0.31 1.68 -35.89
CA GLU A 164 1.07 0.56 -35.34
C GLU A 164 2.59 0.69 -35.59
N PRO A 165 3.10 1.10 -36.78
CA PRO A 165 4.53 1.29 -36.99
C PRO A 165 5.18 2.28 -36.04
N ALA A 166 4.54 3.43 -35.77
CA ALA A 166 5.04 4.41 -34.81
C ALA A 166 5.12 3.81 -33.39
N ARG A 167 4.09 3.06 -32.99
CA ARG A 167 4.09 2.34 -31.71
C ARG A 167 5.23 1.31 -31.63
N GLN A 168 5.48 0.53 -32.69
CA GLN A 168 6.55 -0.46 -32.69
C GLN A 168 7.95 0.18 -32.61
N GLN A 169 8.15 1.29 -33.33
CA GLN A 169 9.41 2.04 -33.25
C GLN A 169 9.63 2.62 -31.84
N TYR A 170 8.57 3.14 -31.21
CA TYR A 170 8.60 3.59 -29.83
C TYR A 170 8.97 2.44 -28.86
N LEU A 171 8.34 1.27 -29.01
CA LEU A 171 8.61 0.10 -28.16
C LEU A 171 10.07 -0.40 -28.28
N HIS A 172 10.75 -0.14 -29.40
CA HIS A 172 12.19 -0.43 -29.52
C HIS A 172 13.03 0.51 -28.65
N ARG A 173 12.77 1.83 -28.73
CA ARG A 173 13.46 2.84 -27.92
C ARG A 173 13.26 2.64 -26.42
N VAL A 174 12.05 2.26 -26.02
CA VAL A 174 11.73 1.93 -24.64
C VAL A 174 12.62 0.79 -24.12
N VAL A 175 12.83 -0.26 -24.92
CA VAL A 175 13.70 -1.38 -24.55
C VAL A 175 15.15 -0.92 -24.41
N GLU A 176 15.65 -0.09 -25.33
CA GLU A 176 17.01 0.48 -25.26
C GLU A 176 17.22 1.37 -24.03
N ARG A 177 16.24 2.21 -23.70
CA ARG A 177 16.27 3.06 -22.50
C ARG A 177 16.23 2.22 -21.23
N ALA A 178 15.28 1.30 -21.13
CA ALA A 178 15.15 0.44 -19.97
C ALA A 178 16.37 -0.47 -19.74
N ALA A 179 17.11 -0.84 -20.79
CA ALA A 179 18.36 -1.60 -20.66
C ALA A 179 19.44 -0.83 -19.86
N LYS A 180 19.38 0.51 -19.83
CA LYS A 180 20.27 1.34 -19.00
C LYS A 180 19.88 1.34 -17.51
N LEU A 181 18.70 0.84 -17.19
CA LEU A 181 18.15 0.76 -15.83
C LEU A 181 17.84 -0.71 -15.47
N PRO A 182 18.84 -1.61 -15.39
CA PRO A 182 18.62 -3.06 -15.32
C PRO A 182 17.95 -3.54 -14.02
N PHE A 183 17.80 -2.67 -13.02
CA PHE A 183 17.13 -2.94 -11.76
C PHE A 183 15.61 -2.71 -11.82
N ILE A 184 15.10 -1.96 -12.80
CA ILE A 184 13.67 -1.68 -12.90
C ILE A 184 12.93 -2.91 -13.41
N ARG A 185 11.66 -3.02 -13.04
CA ARG A 185 10.72 -3.94 -13.66
C ARG A 185 9.56 -3.14 -14.22
N SER A 186 9.28 -3.30 -15.50
CA SER A 186 8.20 -2.60 -16.18
C SER A 186 7.43 -3.53 -17.11
N ALA A 187 6.13 -3.28 -17.26
CA ALA A 187 5.28 -3.96 -18.21
C ALA A 187 4.46 -2.95 -19.00
N LEU A 188 4.26 -3.26 -20.28
CA LEU A 188 3.61 -2.40 -21.25
C LEU A 188 2.39 -3.13 -21.80
N LEU A 189 1.22 -2.63 -21.46
CA LEU A 189 -0.04 -3.10 -21.98
C LEU A 189 -0.26 -2.47 -23.36
N LEU A 190 -0.33 -3.29 -24.40
CA LEU A 190 -0.53 -2.84 -25.78
C LEU A 190 -2.01 -2.95 -26.13
N LEU A 191 -2.60 -1.83 -26.54
CA LEU A 191 -4.02 -1.76 -26.91
C LEU A 191 -4.19 -1.27 -28.34
N ASN A 192 -5.16 -1.84 -29.05
CA ASN A 192 -5.52 -1.49 -30.43
C ASN A 192 -6.90 -0.83 -30.52
N PRO A 193 -7.09 0.11 -31.46
CA PRO A 193 -8.40 0.67 -31.73
C PRO A 193 -9.34 -0.43 -32.24
N ARG A 194 -10.58 -0.45 -31.72
CA ARG A 194 -11.61 -1.38 -32.20
C ARG A 194 -12.07 -1.03 -33.62
N PRO A 195 -12.44 -2.02 -34.44
CA PRO A 195 -13.07 -1.76 -35.73
C PRO A 195 -14.32 -0.87 -35.56
N ASN A 196 -14.43 0.19 -36.37
CA ASN A 196 -15.52 1.18 -36.34
C ASN A 196 -15.63 2.01 -35.04
N SER A 197 -14.58 2.03 -34.21
CA SER A 197 -14.49 2.95 -33.08
C SER A 197 -14.24 4.38 -33.55
N LYS A 198 -14.68 5.36 -32.75
CA LYS A 198 -14.27 6.77 -32.92
C LYS A 198 -12.82 6.99 -32.46
N PHE A 199 -12.27 6.07 -31.66
CA PHE A 199 -10.88 6.09 -31.23
C PHE A 199 -10.03 5.35 -32.26
N VAL A 200 -9.06 6.05 -32.85
CA VAL A 200 -8.21 5.52 -33.94
C VAL A 200 -6.76 5.31 -33.53
N ASP A 201 -6.37 5.77 -32.34
CA ASP A 201 -4.99 5.64 -31.86
C ASP A 201 -4.69 4.22 -31.37
N HIS A 202 -3.45 3.78 -31.57
CA HIS A 202 -2.87 2.65 -30.87
C HIS A 202 -2.28 3.13 -29.55
N LEU A 203 -2.47 2.37 -28.47
CA LEU A 203 -2.06 2.79 -27.14
C LEU A 203 -0.98 1.87 -26.57
N VAL A 204 -0.13 2.47 -25.75
CA VAL A 204 0.74 1.78 -24.80
C VAL A 204 0.38 2.30 -23.42
N VAL A 205 0.12 1.40 -22.47
CA VAL A 205 -0.01 1.77 -21.05
C VAL A 205 1.17 1.17 -20.29
N ALA A 206 2.01 2.03 -19.72
CA ALA A 206 3.23 1.64 -19.04
C ALA A 206 3.03 1.60 -17.52
N TYR A 207 3.48 0.48 -16.94
CA TYR A 207 3.56 0.27 -15.50
C TYR A 207 5.01 0.08 -15.10
N ILE A 208 5.36 0.58 -13.93
CA ILE A 208 6.65 0.30 -13.31
C ILE A 208 6.39 -0.25 -11.91
N TRP A 209 7.26 -1.16 -11.45
CA TRP A 209 7.23 -1.62 -10.07
C TRP A 209 8.05 -0.68 -9.20
N LYS A 210 7.75 -0.70 -7.90
CA LYS A 210 8.48 0.08 -6.91
C LYS A 210 9.99 -0.13 -7.07
N ILE A 211 10.74 0.97 -7.11
CA ILE A 211 12.18 1.03 -7.18
C ILE A 211 12.69 1.13 -5.73
N PRO A 212 13.43 0.11 -5.24
CA PRO A 212 14.03 0.18 -3.90
C PRO A 212 15.01 1.35 -3.77
N ALA A 213 15.07 1.94 -2.57
CA ALA A 213 15.89 3.12 -2.30
C ALA A 213 17.39 2.90 -2.56
N GLU A 214 17.87 1.65 -2.43
CA GLU A 214 19.26 1.32 -2.74
C GLU A 214 19.63 1.55 -4.22
N PHE A 215 18.65 1.55 -5.13
CA PHE A 215 18.88 1.80 -6.56
C PHE A 215 18.70 3.26 -6.97
N HIS A 216 18.32 4.16 -6.05
CA HIS A 216 18.18 5.58 -6.38
C HIS A 216 19.48 6.19 -6.92
N PRO A 217 20.68 5.95 -6.36
CA PRO A 217 21.92 6.51 -6.92
C PRO A 217 22.19 6.06 -8.37
N ASP A 218 21.86 4.81 -8.70
CA ASP A 218 22.01 4.28 -10.05
C ASP A 218 21.00 4.92 -11.02
N LEU A 219 19.76 5.13 -10.57
CA LEU A 219 18.74 5.88 -11.31
C LEU A 219 19.19 7.31 -11.58
N GLU A 220 19.66 8.03 -10.56
CA GLU A 220 20.12 9.42 -10.67
C GLU A 220 21.30 9.55 -11.63
N SER A 221 22.22 8.58 -11.64
CA SER A 221 23.36 8.53 -12.57
C SER A 221 22.92 8.43 -14.03
N VAL A 222 21.88 7.66 -14.31
CA VAL A 222 21.35 7.46 -15.67
C VAL A 222 20.43 8.60 -16.11
N VAL A 223 19.57 9.08 -15.21
CA VAL A 223 18.62 10.15 -15.47
C VAL A 223 19.32 11.52 -15.54
N GLY A 224 20.42 11.68 -14.80
CA GLY A 224 21.19 12.92 -14.73
C GLY A 224 20.63 13.95 -13.74
N ASN A 225 19.61 13.58 -12.97
CA ASN A 225 18.96 14.44 -11.97
C ASN A 225 18.76 13.67 -10.66
N LYS A 226 18.59 14.40 -9.55
CA LYS A 226 18.19 13.80 -8.27
C LYS A 226 16.78 13.26 -8.33
N VAL A 227 16.52 12.15 -7.62
CA VAL A 227 15.16 11.66 -7.46
C VAL A 227 14.32 12.76 -6.83
N GLY A 228 13.17 13.08 -7.43
CA GLY A 228 12.34 14.21 -6.99
C GLY A 228 12.47 15.49 -7.82
N TRP A 229 13.10 15.46 -9.00
CA TRP A 229 13.32 16.66 -9.82
C TRP A 229 12.13 17.10 -10.69
N LEU A 230 11.11 16.27 -10.88
CA LEU A 230 9.92 16.50 -11.71
C LEU A 230 8.73 17.10 -10.93
N GLU A 231 8.97 17.89 -9.89
CA GLU A 231 7.86 18.46 -9.12
C GLU A 231 6.94 19.34 -10.01
N PRO A 232 5.60 19.23 -9.86
CA PRO A 232 4.88 18.44 -8.86
C PRO A 232 4.62 16.98 -9.26
N TYR A 233 4.72 16.06 -8.29
CA TYR A 233 4.42 14.63 -8.48
C TYR A 233 2.95 14.31 -8.19
N LEU A 234 2.33 13.47 -9.02
CA LEU A 234 1.06 12.82 -8.68
C LEU A 234 1.20 11.94 -7.43
N HIS A 235 2.33 11.26 -7.29
CA HIS A 235 2.62 10.33 -6.21
C HIS A 235 3.90 10.69 -5.45
N PRO A 236 3.82 11.47 -4.35
CA PRO A 236 5.00 11.87 -3.57
C PRO A 236 5.81 10.69 -3.00
N ASN A 237 5.19 9.53 -2.83
CA ASN A 237 5.83 8.29 -2.37
C ASN A 237 6.39 7.42 -3.51
N ALA A 238 6.23 7.85 -4.76
CA ALA A 238 6.66 7.13 -5.95
C ALA A 238 7.58 7.99 -6.86
N LYS A 239 8.34 8.93 -6.27
CA LYS A 239 9.18 9.89 -7.01
C LYS A 239 10.16 9.19 -7.96
N ALA A 240 10.85 8.14 -7.48
CA ALA A 240 11.82 7.41 -8.29
C ALA A 240 11.14 6.70 -9.46
N GLU A 241 9.95 6.15 -9.24
CA GLU A 241 9.14 5.47 -10.24
C GLU A 241 8.62 6.44 -11.28
N THR A 242 8.12 7.61 -10.88
CA THR A 242 7.68 8.67 -11.78
C THR A 242 8.87 9.21 -12.60
N ASP A 243 10.03 9.44 -11.97
CA ASP A 243 11.24 9.89 -12.67
C ASP A 243 11.73 8.87 -13.70
N ALA A 244 11.73 7.59 -13.33
CA ALA A 244 12.08 6.49 -14.24
C ALA A 244 11.06 6.37 -15.37
N LEU A 245 9.75 6.45 -15.07
CA LEU A 245 8.69 6.41 -16.07
C LEU A 245 8.84 7.56 -17.07
N PHE A 246 9.02 8.78 -16.58
CA PHE A 246 9.22 9.96 -17.41
C PHE A 246 10.44 9.80 -18.31
N TRP A 247 11.57 9.36 -17.76
CA TRP A 247 12.81 9.20 -18.52
C TRP A 247 12.72 8.09 -19.58
N ILE A 248 12.08 6.96 -19.27
CA ILE A 248 11.96 5.84 -20.21
C ILE A 248 10.90 6.13 -21.28
N PHE A 249 9.72 6.59 -20.86
CA PHE A 249 8.49 6.58 -21.66
C PHE A 249 8.07 7.97 -22.13
N GLU A 250 8.44 9.04 -21.44
CA GLU A 250 7.96 10.39 -21.77
C GLU A 250 8.98 11.33 -22.42
N GLN A 251 10.28 11.03 -22.32
CA GLN A 251 11.32 11.85 -22.94
C GLN A 251 11.08 12.04 -24.45
N GLU A 252 10.82 13.31 -24.82
CA GLU A 252 10.58 13.88 -26.16
C GLU A 252 10.54 12.83 -27.28
N ASP A 253 9.37 12.22 -27.47
CA ASP A 253 9.17 11.31 -28.58
C ASP A 253 8.22 11.93 -29.62
N VAL A 254 8.82 12.40 -30.73
CA VAL A 254 8.15 12.83 -31.97
C VAL A 254 7.24 11.76 -32.59
N LEU A 255 7.30 10.51 -32.12
CA LEU A 255 6.46 9.40 -32.59
C LEU A 255 5.12 9.32 -31.85
N SER A 256 5.01 9.93 -30.66
CA SER A 256 3.77 9.92 -29.89
C SER A 256 2.90 11.13 -30.25
N THR A 257 1.58 10.92 -30.31
CA THR A 257 0.63 12.04 -30.40
C THR A 257 0.60 12.71 -29.03
N PHE A 258 1.00 13.98 -28.96
CA PHE A 258 0.95 14.71 -27.70
C PHE A 258 -0.51 14.99 -27.32
N TYR A 259 -0.91 14.43 -26.17
CA TYR A 259 -2.14 14.78 -25.47
C TYR A 259 -1.76 15.42 -24.12
N SER A 260 -2.70 16.11 -23.47
CA SER A 260 -2.48 16.80 -22.18
C SER A 260 -1.88 15.88 -21.11
N GLY A 261 -1.24 16.46 -20.08
CA GLY A 261 -0.65 15.69 -18.98
C GLY A 261 -1.64 14.72 -18.32
N SER A 262 -2.91 15.13 -18.16
CA SER A 262 -3.99 14.28 -17.64
C SER A 262 -4.37 13.12 -18.58
N ALA A 263 -4.19 13.28 -19.89
CA ALA A 263 -4.38 12.20 -20.85
C ALA A 263 -3.24 11.18 -20.79
N ARG A 264 -2.02 11.60 -20.43
CA ARG A 264 -0.86 10.72 -20.29
C ARG A 264 -0.78 10.05 -18.92
N SER A 265 -1.23 10.68 -17.85
CA SER A 265 -1.31 10.01 -16.55
C SER A 265 -2.50 9.04 -16.48
N GLY A 266 -2.34 7.94 -15.76
CA GLY A 266 -3.37 6.91 -15.63
C GLY A 266 -3.62 6.47 -14.20
N THR A 267 -4.82 5.95 -13.97
CA THR A 267 -5.20 5.20 -12.78
C THR A 267 -5.67 3.82 -13.21
N PRO A 268 -5.70 2.80 -12.32
CA PRO A 268 -6.25 1.49 -12.66
C PRO A 268 -7.66 1.55 -13.27
N GLU A 269 -8.48 2.54 -12.89
CA GLU A 269 -9.82 2.75 -13.44
C GLU A 269 -9.77 3.27 -14.88
N LYS A 270 -8.84 4.20 -15.17
CA LYS A 270 -8.60 4.65 -16.55
C LYS A 270 -8.21 3.47 -17.43
N VAL A 271 -7.37 2.57 -16.92
CA VAL A 271 -6.98 1.34 -17.62
C VAL A 271 -8.19 0.44 -17.88
N THR A 272 -9.02 0.19 -16.86
CA THR A 272 -10.27 -0.58 -17.02
C THR A 272 -11.17 0.04 -18.08
N ASN A 273 -11.33 1.37 -18.08
CA ASN A 273 -12.10 2.10 -19.08
C ASN A 273 -11.50 1.98 -20.49
N LEU A 274 -10.16 2.04 -20.62
CA LEU A 274 -9.46 1.84 -21.88
C LEU A 274 -9.69 0.42 -22.40
N LEU A 275 -9.60 -0.62 -21.56
CA LEU A 275 -9.92 -2.00 -21.93
C LEU A 275 -11.39 -2.21 -22.36
N GLY A 276 -12.29 -1.36 -21.86
CA GLY A 276 -13.69 -1.32 -22.32
C GLY A 276 -13.86 -0.75 -23.74
N ARG A 277 -12.90 0.06 -24.23
CA ARG A 277 -12.98 0.82 -25.49
C ARG A 277 -12.02 0.33 -26.58
N PHE A 278 -10.89 -0.25 -26.18
CA PHE A 278 -9.83 -0.77 -27.05
C PHE A 278 -9.74 -2.28 -26.93
N ASP A 279 -9.08 -2.92 -27.90
CA ASP A 279 -8.79 -4.35 -27.86
C ASP A 279 -7.41 -4.59 -27.23
N PHE A 280 -7.36 -5.50 -26.27
CA PHE A 280 -6.10 -5.98 -25.69
C PHE A 280 -5.32 -6.79 -26.72
N GLU A 281 -4.06 -6.42 -26.95
CA GLU A 281 -3.17 -7.17 -27.85
C GLU A 281 -2.24 -8.09 -27.07
N SER A 282 -1.41 -7.53 -26.19
CA SER A 282 -0.40 -8.28 -25.43
C SER A 282 0.20 -7.44 -24.30
N ILE A 283 0.97 -8.10 -23.42
CA ILE A 283 1.82 -7.43 -22.43
C ILE A 283 3.29 -7.60 -22.83
N LYS A 284 3.99 -6.49 -23.04
CA LYS A 284 5.44 -6.47 -23.26
C LYS A 284 6.18 -6.18 -21.96
N LYS A 285 6.94 -7.16 -21.49
CA LYS A 285 7.78 -7.08 -20.29
C LYS A 285 9.14 -6.47 -20.61
N VAL A 286 9.55 -5.46 -19.84
CA VAL A 286 10.82 -4.75 -20.01
C VAL A 286 11.56 -4.61 -18.67
N GLY A 287 12.90 -4.77 -18.70
CA GLY A 287 13.75 -4.71 -17.51
C GLY A 287 13.90 -6.06 -16.80
N ARG A 288 14.01 -6.02 -15.46
CA ARG A 288 14.30 -7.12 -14.55
C ARG A 288 13.13 -8.09 -14.38
N TRP A 289 12.91 -8.89 -15.42
CA TRP A 289 12.02 -10.05 -15.40
C TRP A 289 12.83 -11.33 -15.29
N SER A 290 12.32 -12.31 -14.55
CA SER A 290 12.92 -13.64 -14.51
C SER A 290 12.74 -14.32 -15.87
N ALA A 291 13.79 -14.95 -16.40
CA ALA A 291 13.67 -15.79 -17.59
C ALA A 291 12.72 -16.99 -17.38
N LYS A 292 12.44 -17.35 -16.13
CA LYS A 292 11.49 -18.39 -15.71
C LYS A 292 10.35 -17.80 -14.88
N ASP A 293 9.81 -16.67 -15.29
CA ASP A 293 8.70 -16.04 -14.56
C ASP A 293 7.41 -16.85 -14.70
N LEU A 294 7.20 -17.76 -13.74
CA LEU A 294 6.00 -18.61 -13.64
C LEU A 294 4.81 -17.89 -12.99
N ILE A 295 5.04 -16.74 -12.37
CA ILE A 295 4.06 -16.09 -11.48
C ILE A 295 3.38 -14.93 -12.21
N ASN A 296 4.10 -14.13 -12.98
CA ASN A 296 3.53 -12.97 -13.66
C ASN A 296 3.08 -13.34 -15.08
N THR A 297 2.10 -14.21 -15.21
CA THR A 297 1.42 -14.45 -16.49
C THR A 297 0.71 -13.17 -16.95
N ASP A 298 0.39 -13.05 -18.24
CA ASP A 298 -0.29 -11.87 -18.77
C ASP A 298 -1.64 -11.64 -18.08
N GLU A 299 -2.39 -12.72 -17.78
CA GLU A 299 -3.63 -12.66 -17.00
C GLU A 299 -3.42 -12.13 -15.57
N LYS A 300 -2.34 -12.59 -14.90
CA LYS A 300 -2.03 -12.14 -13.55
C LYS A 300 -1.54 -10.69 -13.52
N LEU A 301 -0.76 -10.28 -14.52
CA LEU A 301 -0.37 -8.88 -14.68
C LEU A 301 -1.56 -7.99 -14.98
N LEU A 302 -2.44 -8.41 -15.90
CA LEU A 302 -3.65 -7.66 -16.25
C LEU A 302 -4.58 -7.47 -15.04
N SER A 303 -4.76 -8.50 -14.21
CA SER A 303 -5.54 -8.38 -12.97
C SER A 303 -4.88 -7.50 -11.90
N GLN A 304 -3.55 -7.39 -11.87
CA GLN A 304 -2.84 -6.47 -10.97
C GLN A 304 -2.86 -5.02 -11.49
N MET A 305 -2.95 -4.84 -12.80
CA MET A 305 -2.92 -3.54 -13.48
C MET A 305 -4.30 -2.88 -13.59
N THR A 306 -5.37 -3.64 -13.34
CA THR A 306 -6.75 -3.18 -13.45
C THR A 306 -7.41 -3.14 -12.08
N SER A 307 -8.54 -2.44 -12.00
CA SER A 307 -9.35 -2.30 -10.79
C SER A 307 -10.12 -3.58 -10.38
N PHE A 308 -9.86 -4.73 -11.02
CA PHE A 308 -10.57 -5.98 -10.73
C PHE A 308 -9.61 -7.07 -10.27
N SER A 309 -9.79 -7.55 -9.03
CA SER A 309 -9.20 -8.81 -8.55
C SER A 309 -10.15 -9.98 -8.86
N PRO A 310 -9.81 -10.89 -9.79
CA PRO A 310 -10.65 -12.05 -10.11
C PRO A 310 -10.46 -13.22 -9.15
N MET A 311 -9.63 -13.12 -8.09
CA MET A 311 -9.27 -14.28 -7.25
C MET A 311 -9.76 -14.25 -5.79
N THR A 312 -10.49 -13.23 -5.34
CA THR A 312 -11.07 -13.21 -3.99
C THR A 312 -12.42 -12.49 -4.01
N GLY A 313 -13.49 -13.18 -3.60
CA GLY A 313 -14.84 -12.62 -3.51
C GLY A 313 -14.98 -11.54 -2.43
N GLY A 314 -14.47 -10.35 -2.72
CA GLY A 314 -14.42 -9.20 -1.83
C GLY A 314 -13.01 -8.59 -1.83
N ALA A 315 -12.83 -7.50 -2.55
CA ALA A 315 -11.66 -6.64 -2.49
C ALA A 315 -12.05 -5.25 -3.00
N LYS A 316 -11.50 -4.21 -2.38
CA LYS A 316 -11.50 -2.82 -2.83
C LYS A 316 -11.46 -2.74 -4.36
N GLN A 317 -12.58 -2.35 -4.99
CA GLN A 317 -12.67 -2.23 -6.45
C GLN A 317 -11.70 -1.13 -6.94
N ASN A 318 -11.55 -0.04 -6.20
CA ASN A 318 -10.49 0.96 -6.42
C ASN A 318 -10.29 1.87 -5.19
N GLN A 319 -9.46 2.91 -5.27
CA GLN A 319 -9.30 3.88 -4.17
C GLN A 319 -10.58 4.66 -3.83
N TYR A 320 -11.47 4.82 -4.80
CA TYR A 320 -12.68 5.61 -4.68
C TYR A 320 -13.90 4.77 -4.37
N THR A 321 -13.92 3.46 -4.61
CA THR A 321 -15.08 2.59 -4.37
C THR A 321 -14.70 1.31 -3.65
N TYR A 322 -15.56 0.94 -2.71
CA TYR A 322 -15.46 -0.30 -1.96
C TYR A 322 -16.76 -1.09 -2.13
N THR A 323 -16.63 -2.39 -2.40
CA THR A 323 -17.77 -3.31 -2.38
C THR A 323 -17.31 -4.65 -1.83
N SER A 324 -18.02 -5.17 -0.82
CA SER A 324 -17.80 -6.54 -0.36
C SER A 324 -19.05 -7.15 0.24
N LEU A 325 -19.01 -8.47 0.42
CA LEU A 325 -20.09 -9.26 1.00
C LEU A 325 -19.47 -10.15 2.07
N ALA A 326 -20.04 -10.14 3.28
CA ALA A 326 -19.52 -10.94 4.38
C ALA A 326 -20.66 -11.52 5.23
N LYS A 327 -20.32 -12.53 6.03
CA LYS A 327 -21.24 -13.15 6.99
C LYS A 327 -20.62 -13.14 8.38
N PRO A 328 -21.29 -12.59 9.41
CA PRO A 328 -20.75 -12.55 10.77
C PRO A 328 -20.35 -13.92 11.32
N GLN A 329 -21.01 -15.00 10.88
CA GLN A 329 -20.66 -16.38 11.25
C GLN A 329 -19.25 -16.83 10.79
N LEU A 330 -18.70 -16.20 9.75
CA LEU A 330 -17.35 -16.47 9.26
C LEU A 330 -16.35 -15.50 9.91
N GLU A 331 -16.19 -15.60 11.23
CA GLU A 331 -15.54 -14.58 12.08
C GLU A 331 -14.26 -13.96 11.51
N LYS A 332 -13.30 -14.78 11.05
CA LYS A 332 -12.03 -14.28 10.49
C LYS A 332 -12.20 -13.50 9.19
N ASN A 333 -13.10 -13.95 8.32
CA ASN A 333 -13.40 -13.26 7.08
C ASN A 333 -14.18 -11.98 7.38
N PHE A 334 -15.21 -12.04 8.22
CA PHE A 334 -15.99 -10.87 8.63
C PHE A 334 -15.10 -9.81 9.28
N ALA A 335 -14.22 -10.18 10.21
CA ALA A 335 -13.29 -9.25 10.86
C ALA A 335 -12.36 -8.57 9.86
N ARG A 336 -11.85 -9.30 8.86
CA ARG A 336 -11.03 -8.73 7.79
C ARG A 336 -11.82 -7.73 6.94
N GLU A 337 -12.99 -8.11 6.46
CA GLU A 337 -13.83 -7.23 5.62
C GLU A 337 -14.29 -5.97 6.39
N VAL A 338 -14.58 -6.10 7.69
CA VAL A 338 -14.89 -4.96 8.56
C VAL A 338 -13.68 -4.05 8.70
N SER A 339 -12.48 -4.59 8.95
CA SER A 339 -11.25 -3.79 9.05
C SER A 339 -10.98 -3.02 7.75
N ASP A 340 -11.03 -3.71 6.61
CA ASP A 340 -10.77 -3.11 5.29
C ASP A 340 -11.80 -2.01 4.97
N PHE A 341 -13.07 -2.22 5.30
CA PHE A 341 -14.13 -1.22 5.11
C PHE A 341 -13.96 0.00 6.03
N LEU A 342 -13.64 -0.19 7.31
CA LEU A 342 -13.41 0.91 8.25
C LEU A 342 -12.17 1.73 7.89
N ASP A 343 -11.14 1.09 7.36
CA ASP A 343 -9.97 1.77 6.81
C ASP A 343 -10.30 2.54 5.53
N PHE A 344 -11.17 2.00 4.67
CA PHE A 344 -11.70 2.75 3.54
C PHE A 344 -12.47 4.01 3.97
N LEU A 345 -13.27 3.93 5.04
CA LEU A 345 -14.04 5.07 5.58
C LEU A 345 -13.22 6.08 6.38
N SER A 346 -11.90 5.90 6.52
CA SER A 346 -11.02 6.77 7.32
C SER A 346 -11.04 8.25 6.92
N PHE A 347 -11.48 8.57 5.69
CA PHE A 347 -11.68 9.94 5.22
C PHE A 347 -12.77 10.72 5.96
N SER A 348 -13.65 10.06 6.72
CA SER A 348 -14.67 10.69 7.55
C SER A 348 -14.78 9.96 8.88
N SER A 349 -14.32 10.61 9.96
CA SER A 349 -14.41 10.07 11.32
C SER A 349 -15.86 9.78 11.74
N VAL A 350 -16.81 10.59 11.28
CA VAL A 350 -18.25 10.41 11.51
C VAL A 350 -18.75 9.12 10.85
N PHE A 351 -18.36 8.86 9.59
CA PHE A 351 -18.72 7.64 8.89
C PHE A 351 -18.08 6.41 9.52
N ARG A 352 -16.76 6.46 9.76
CA ARG A 352 -16.00 5.36 10.37
C ARG A 352 -16.57 4.97 11.74
N SER A 353 -16.76 5.94 12.64
CA SER A 353 -17.25 5.67 14.00
C SER A 353 -18.68 5.11 14.02
N ALA A 354 -19.57 5.65 13.16
CA ALA A 354 -20.93 5.13 13.06
C ALA A 354 -20.98 3.70 12.48
N ALA A 355 -20.18 3.43 11.45
CA ALA A 355 -20.04 2.10 10.85
C ALA A 355 -19.45 1.09 11.86
N GLU A 356 -18.39 1.46 12.56
CA GLU A 356 -17.75 0.63 13.58
C GLU A 356 -18.73 0.23 14.69
N THR A 357 -19.46 1.21 15.22
CA THR A 357 -20.49 0.99 16.25
C THR A 357 -21.59 0.06 15.75
N TYR A 358 -22.06 0.24 14.52
CA TYR A 358 -23.11 -0.58 13.93
C TYR A 358 -22.63 -2.01 13.67
N LEU A 359 -21.45 -2.20 13.09
CA LEU A 359 -20.91 -3.51 12.75
C LEU A 359 -20.55 -4.34 13.99
N ALA A 360 -20.10 -3.69 15.06
CA ALA A 360 -19.90 -4.34 16.35
C ALA A 360 -21.19 -4.96 16.91
N SER A 361 -22.37 -4.39 16.58
CA SER A 361 -23.66 -4.91 17.03
C SER A 361 -24.15 -6.15 16.27
N LEU A 362 -23.57 -6.46 15.11
CA LEU A 362 -23.98 -7.57 14.24
C LEU A 362 -23.21 -8.89 14.52
N GLN A 363 -22.29 -8.88 15.48
CA GLN A 363 -21.52 -10.08 15.82
C GLN A 363 -22.47 -11.19 16.28
N SER A 364 -22.33 -12.40 15.71
CA SER A 364 -23.14 -13.61 15.95
C SER A 364 -24.49 -13.74 15.21
N GLU A 365 -24.89 -12.80 14.35
CA GLU A 365 -26.13 -12.93 13.57
C GLU A 365 -25.98 -13.85 12.34
N ASN A 366 -27.00 -14.66 12.04
CA ASN A 366 -27.08 -15.46 10.80
C ASN A 366 -27.61 -14.63 9.63
N VAL A 367 -26.86 -13.60 9.26
CA VAL A 367 -27.23 -12.64 8.22
C VAL A 367 -26.12 -12.46 7.19
N GLU A 368 -26.48 -11.91 6.05
CA GLU A 368 -25.54 -11.47 5.03
C GLU A 368 -25.39 -9.95 5.11
N VAL A 369 -24.15 -9.46 5.13
CA VAL A 369 -23.83 -8.04 5.24
C VAL A 369 -23.12 -7.61 3.97
N ALA A 370 -23.79 -6.73 3.21
CA ALA A 370 -23.22 -6.08 2.03
C ALA A 370 -22.65 -4.72 2.42
N PHE A 371 -21.44 -4.46 1.97
CA PHE A 371 -20.72 -3.20 2.15
C PHE A 371 -20.59 -2.52 0.81
N GLU A 372 -20.98 -1.25 0.72
CA GLU A 372 -20.71 -0.41 -0.44
C GLU A 372 -20.29 0.98 0.02
N ALA A 373 -19.24 1.55 -0.56
CA ALA A 373 -18.84 2.93 -0.29
C ALA A 373 -18.20 3.58 -1.51
N ASN A 374 -18.35 4.90 -1.58
CA ASN A 374 -17.67 5.78 -2.52
C ASN A 374 -16.99 6.92 -1.73
N ARG A 375 -15.71 7.19 -2.01
CA ARG A 375 -14.96 8.30 -1.41
C ARG A 375 -15.02 9.58 -2.25
N GLY A 376 -15.41 9.50 -3.53
CA GLY A 376 -15.30 10.64 -4.45
C GLY A 376 -13.84 11.02 -4.72
N ARG A 377 -13.59 11.92 -5.70
CA ARG A 377 -12.22 12.32 -6.08
C ARG A 377 -11.71 13.40 -5.13
N ASN A 378 -11.99 14.65 -5.48
CA ASN A 378 -12.05 15.75 -4.54
C ASN A 378 -13.39 16.45 -4.67
N THR A 379 -13.72 17.24 -3.66
CA THR A 379 -15.00 17.94 -3.58
C THR A 379 -15.28 18.78 -4.82
N PHE A 380 -14.29 19.48 -5.39
CA PHE A 380 -14.48 20.31 -6.58
C PHE A 380 -14.89 19.48 -7.81
N MET A 381 -14.19 18.38 -8.06
CA MET A 381 -14.53 17.48 -9.16
C MET A 381 -15.84 16.74 -8.92
N ASP A 382 -16.13 16.33 -7.69
CA ASP A 382 -17.41 15.69 -7.36
C ASP A 382 -18.58 16.65 -7.57
N LEU A 383 -18.43 17.93 -7.19
CA LEU A 383 -19.43 18.97 -7.44
C LEU A 383 -19.62 19.26 -8.93
N TYR A 384 -18.53 19.36 -9.68
CA TYR A 384 -18.57 19.52 -11.14
C TYR A 384 -19.28 18.35 -11.83
N LEU A 385 -18.91 17.12 -11.48
CA LEU A 385 -19.55 15.92 -12.03
C LEU A 385 -21.01 15.80 -11.60
N SER A 386 -21.33 16.18 -10.36
CA SER A 386 -22.71 16.22 -9.86
C SER A 386 -23.56 17.17 -10.70
N LYS A 387 -23.02 18.34 -11.03
CA LYS A 387 -23.68 19.33 -11.89
C LYS A 387 -23.89 18.80 -13.31
N ARG A 388 -22.87 18.17 -13.90
CA ARG A 388 -22.91 17.62 -15.27
C ARG A 388 -23.89 16.45 -15.39
N ARG A 389 -23.93 15.56 -14.39
CA ARG A 389 -24.73 14.32 -14.41
C ARG A 389 -26.13 14.50 -13.82
N GLY A 390 -26.38 15.58 -13.09
CA GLY A 390 -27.67 15.85 -12.45
C GLY A 390 -27.97 14.95 -11.24
N VAL A 391 -26.95 14.28 -10.70
CA VAL A 391 -27.04 13.41 -9.51
C VAL A 391 -25.81 13.61 -8.65
N SER A 392 -25.95 13.57 -7.32
CA SER A 392 -24.81 13.73 -6.40
C SER A 392 -23.74 12.67 -6.66
N GLN A 393 -22.49 13.10 -6.74
CA GLN A 393 -21.29 12.25 -6.84
C GLN A 393 -20.44 12.31 -5.56
N LEU A 394 -20.95 12.99 -4.52
CA LEU A 394 -20.26 13.11 -3.24
C LEU A 394 -20.04 11.72 -2.61
N ALA A 395 -19.03 11.67 -1.74
CA ALA A 395 -18.72 10.49 -0.96
C ALA A 395 -19.94 9.97 -0.17
N SER A 396 -20.07 8.66 -0.07
CA SER A 396 -21.18 8.00 0.61
C SER A 396 -20.81 6.57 0.98
N PHE A 397 -21.60 5.96 1.86
CA PHE A 397 -21.53 4.52 2.10
C PHE A 397 -22.89 3.95 2.44
N GLN A 398 -23.04 2.64 2.25
CA GLN A 398 -24.13 1.85 2.75
C GLN A 398 -23.64 0.49 3.27
N ILE A 399 -24.22 0.06 4.38
CA ILE A 399 -24.11 -1.27 4.95
C ILE A 399 -25.52 -1.82 4.92
N ILE A 400 -25.76 -2.90 4.18
CA ILE A 400 -27.08 -3.52 4.07
C ILE A 400 -27.03 -4.90 4.70
N VAL A 401 -27.87 -5.12 5.70
CA VAL A 401 -28.06 -6.41 6.36
C VAL A 401 -29.26 -7.09 5.73
N SER A 402 -29.04 -8.32 5.25
CA SER A 402 -30.08 -9.12 4.62
C SER A 402 -30.22 -10.48 5.30
N ASP A 403 -31.46 -10.89 5.54
CA ASP A 403 -31.82 -12.25 5.89
C ASP A 403 -32.42 -12.93 4.64
N ASN A 404 -31.84 -14.05 4.21
CA ASN A 404 -32.26 -14.76 2.99
C ASN A 404 -32.40 -13.85 1.75
N LYS A 405 -31.46 -12.91 1.57
CA LYS A 405 -31.44 -11.89 0.50
C LYS A 405 -32.55 -10.84 0.56
N VAL A 406 -33.29 -10.77 1.66
CA VAL A 406 -34.26 -9.70 1.93
C VAL A 406 -33.61 -8.68 2.85
N PRO A 407 -33.44 -7.42 2.43
CA PRO A 407 -32.91 -6.36 3.28
C PRO A 407 -33.81 -6.12 4.49
N THR A 408 -33.26 -6.22 5.70
CA THR A 408 -33.99 -6.05 6.97
C THR A 408 -33.55 -4.81 7.73
N ALA A 409 -32.25 -4.50 7.66
CA ALA A 409 -31.66 -3.35 8.32
C ALA A 409 -30.46 -2.82 7.53
N GLY A 410 -29.97 -1.66 7.92
CA GLY A 410 -28.73 -1.14 7.38
C GLY A 410 -28.28 0.16 8.01
N LEU A 411 -27.20 0.68 7.45
CA LEU A 411 -26.63 1.97 7.79
C LEU A 411 -26.27 2.69 6.49
N VAL A 412 -26.64 3.95 6.33
CA VAL A 412 -26.30 4.76 5.16
C VAL A 412 -25.69 6.09 5.59
N GLY A 413 -24.53 6.42 5.03
CA GLY A 413 -23.84 7.69 5.22
C GLY A 413 -23.77 8.48 3.91
N ALA A 414 -24.05 9.78 3.97
CA ALA A 414 -23.89 10.70 2.85
C ALA A 414 -23.63 12.13 3.35
N TYR A 415 -23.14 12.99 2.47
CA TYR A 415 -22.97 14.42 2.76
C TYR A 415 -24.26 15.21 2.51
N TYR A 416 -24.56 16.10 3.45
CA TYR A 416 -25.71 17.01 3.42
C TYR A 416 -25.22 18.45 3.59
N TRP A 417 -25.97 19.42 3.08
CA TRP A 417 -25.62 20.82 3.22
C TRP A 417 -26.14 21.43 4.52
N ASP A 418 -25.32 22.25 5.14
CA ASP A 418 -25.62 22.90 6.42
C ASP A 418 -26.68 24.02 6.35
N GLY A 419 -27.07 24.41 5.13
CA GLY A 419 -28.09 25.42 4.86
C GLY A 419 -27.64 26.86 5.06
N LYS A 420 -26.38 27.10 5.42
CA LYS A 420 -25.87 28.43 5.81
C LYS A 420 -24.54 28.80 5.14
N THR A 421 -23.75 27.82 4.72
CA THR A 421 -22.45 28.05 4.10
C THR A 421 -22.61 28.19 2.61
N PHE A 422 -22.13 29.32 2.09
CA PHE A 422 -22.11 29.66 0.68
C PHE A 422 -20.65 29.79 0.25
N PRO A 423 -20.12 28.89 -0.60
CA PRO A 423 -18.77 29.00 -1.12
C PRO A 423 -18.58 30.30 -1.91
N ARG A 424 -17.34 30.81 -1.91
CA ARG A 424 -16.92 32.00 -2.68
C ARG A 424 -16.69 31.63 -4.15
N ASP A 425 -15.86 32.41 -4.85
CA ASP A 425 -15.34 32.08 -6.19
C ASP A 425 -14.60 30.73 -6.22
N ALA A 426 -14.82 29.95 -7.26
CA ALA A 426 -14.30 28.58 -7.36
C ALA A 426 -12.78 28.52 -7.46
N ALA A 427 -12.15 29.45 -8.19
CA ALA A 427 -10.69 29.47 -8.33
C ALA A 427 -10.02 29.82 -7.00
N ASN A 428 -10.56 30.77 -6.24
CA ASN A 428 -10.06 31.10 -4.90
C ASN A 428 -10.22 29.93 -3.92
N ASN A 429 -11.35 29.22 -3.94
CA ASN A 429 -11.52 28.04 -3.10
C ASN A 429 -10.52 26.92 -3.46
N MET A 430 -10.20 26.73 -4.75
CA MET A 430 -9.16 25.80 -5.20
C MET A 430 -7.76 26.23 -4.77
N ASP A 431 -7.50 27.54 -4.79
CA ASP A 431 -6.25 28.13 -4.29
C ASP A 431 -6.08 27.88 -2.79
N ASP A 432 -7.12 28.17 -2.00
CA ASP A 432 -7.12 27.94 -0.55
C ASP A 432 -6.97 26.45 -0.18
N ALA A 433 -7.47 25.53 -1.01
CA ALA A 433 -7.49 24.10 -0.72
C ALA A 433 -6.23 23.35 -1.17
N TYR A 434 -5.70 23.69 -2.35
CA TYR A 434 -4.64 22.94 -3.02
C TYR A 434 -3.55 23.82 -3.65
N GLY A 435 -3.59 25.16 -3.46
CA GLY A 435 -2.62 26.08 -4.05
C GLY A 435 -2.85 26.38 -5.54
N GLY A 436 -4.06 26.13 -6.03
CA GLY A 436 -4.54 26.64 -7.32
C GLY A 436 -5.36 25.63 -8.12
N VAL A 437 -5.80 26.05 -9.31
CA VAL A 437 -6.62 25.22 -10.21
C VAL A 437 -5.83 24.01 -10.72
N SER A 438 -4.59 24.19 -11.19
CA SER A 438 -3.79 23.09 -11.73
C SER A 438 -3.46 22.01 -10.68
N PRO A 439 -3.01 22.35 -9.45
CA PRO A 439 -2.86 21.36 -8.38
C PRO A 439 -4.16 20.66 -7.99
N THR A 440 -5.30 21.38 -7.97
CA THR A 440 -6.61 20.79 -7.67
C THR A 440 -6.99 19.72 -8.70
N LEU A 441 -6.81 20.02 -9.99
CA LEU A 441 -7.07 19.06 -11.06
C LEU A 441 -6.10 17.88 -10.97
N LEU A 442 -4.82 18.14 -10.74
CA LEU A 442 -3.80 17.10 -10.58
C LEU A 442 -4.17 16.12 -9.46
N GLN A 443 -4.62 16.63 -8.31
CA GLN A 443 -5.06 15.82 -7.18
C GLN A 443 -6.25 14.93 -7.55
N ALA A 444 -7.22 15.44 -8.32
CA ALA A 444 -8.42 14.67 -8.66
C ALA A 444 -8.13 13.42 -9.51
N PHE A 445 -7.00 13.42 -10.21
CA PHE A 445 -6.53 12.30 -11.03
C PHE A 445 -5.38 11.54 -10.37
N SER A 446 -4.97 11.94 -9.17
CA SER A 446 -3.96 11.25 -8.37
C SER A 446 -4.60 10.15 -7.54
N SER A 447 -3.94 9.01 -7.42
CA SER A 447 -4.23 7.99 -6.40
C SER A 447 -3.46 8.19 -5.07
N ALA A 448 -2.73 9.29 -4.90
CA ALA A 448 -2.10 9.65 -3.63
C ALA A 448 -3.10 10.41 -2.75
N GLU A 449 -3.04 10.18 -1.43
CA GLU A 449 -3.71 11.07 -0.49
C GLU A 449 -2.94 12.38 -0.41
N TRP A 450 -3.52 13.44 -0.96
CA TRP A 450 -3.07 14.80 -0.72
C TRP A 450 -3.76 15.28 0.55
N VAL A 451 -2.97 15.70 1.54
CA VAL A 451 -3.52 16.44 2.68
C VAL A 451 -3.88 17.81 2.14
N SER A 452 -5.18 18.09 1.98
CA SER A 452 -5.62 19.45 1.69
C SER A 452 -5.36 20.31 2.93
N ASP A 453 -4.95 21.56 2.73
CA ASP A 453 -4.71 22.49 3.84
C ASP A 453 -6.01 22.84 4.59
N GLN A 454 -7.17 22.56 3.96
CA GLN A 454 -8.50 22.70 4.54
C GLN A 454 -9.42 21.54 4.16
N ASP A 455 -10.38 21.20 5.02
CA ASP A 455 -11.46 20.26 4.69
C ASP A 455 -12.38 20.87 3.62
N THR A 456 -12.22 20.41 2.37
CA THR A 456 -12.96 20.95 1.23
C THR A 456 -14.46 20.69 1.31
N MET A 457 -14.92 19.65 2.02
CA MET A 457 -16.35 19.43 2.24
C MET A 457 -16.90 20.51 3.19
N ALA A 458 -16.20 20.79 4.28
CA ALA A 458 -16.57 21.83 5.24
C ALA A 458 -16.58 23.24 4.60
N MET A 459 -15.65 23.53 3.70
CA MET A 459 -15.61 24.77 2.91
C MET A 459 -16.91 25.04 2.13
N HIS A 460 -17.61 23.96 1.71
CA HIS A 460 -18.88 24.04 0.98
C HIS A 460 -20.10 23.84 1.90
N GLY A 461 -19.90 23.75 3.22
CA GLY A 461 -20.96 23.44 4.17
C GLY A 461 -21.49 22.02 4.07
N LEU A 462 -20.74 21.11 3.45
CA LEU A 462 -21.11 19.72 3.29
C LEU A 462 -20.69 18.96 4.55
N ILE A 463 -21.67 18.52 5.33
CA ILE A 463 -21.47 17.78 6.57
C ILE A 463 -21.82 16.30 6.38
N PRO A 464 -21.04 15.36 6.94
CA PRO A 464 -21.36 13.94 6.88
C PRO A 464 -22.55 13.65 7.79
N VAL A 465 -23.53 12.88 7.30
CA VAL A 465 -24.72 12.47 8.07
C VAL A 465 -24.95 10.98 7.87
N VAL A 466 -25.24 10.27 8.96
CA VAL A 466 -25.43 8.81 8.97
C VAL A 466 -26.81 8.47 9.53
N PHE A 467 -27.52 7.60 8.82
CA PHE A 467 -28.82 7.11 9.21
C PHE A 467 -28.81 5.59 9.32
N LYS A 468 -29.52 5.07 10.33
CA LYS A 468 -29.88 3.67 10.42
C LYS A 468 -31.18 3.41 9.66
N LEU A 469 -31.19 2.31 8.92
CA LEU A 469 -32.33 1.80 8.17
C LEU A 469 -32.91 0.59 8.92
N LEU A 470 -34.22 0.56 9.12
CA LEU A 470 -34.95 -0.56 9.71
C LEU A 470 -36.38 -0.60 9.16
N ASP A 471 -36.78 -1.69 8.50
CA ASP A 471 -38.15 -1.92 8.02
C ASP A 471 -38.79 -0.70 7.30
N ASN A 472 -38.02 -0.03 6.44
CA ASN A 472 -38.34 1.21 5.70
C ASN A 472 -38.35 2.53 6.51
N SER A 473 -38.01 2.50 7.80
CA SER A 473 -37.74 3.71 8.58
C SER A 473 -36.27 4.14 8.45
N LYS A 474 -36.04 5.46 8.47
CA LYS A 474 -34.71 6.07 8.44
C LYS A 474 -34.53 6.93 9.68
N THR A 475 -33.62 6.53 10.57
CA THR A 475 -33.37 7.22 11.85
C THR A 475 -31.97 7.81 11.85
N LEU A 476 -31.84 9.10 12.21
CA LEU A 476 -30.54 9.75 12.34
C LEU A 476 -29.75 9.13 13.50
N VAL A 477 -28.51 8.70 13.26
CA VAL A 477 -27.65 8.09 14.29
C VAL A 477 -26.35 8.85 14.52
N SER A 478 -25.84 9.54 13.51
CA SER A 478 -24.63 10.35 13.65
C SER A 478 -24.62 11.47 12.61
N ARG A 479 -23.95 12.57 12.93
CA ARG A 479 -23.70 13.67 11.99
C ARG A 479 -22.46 14.47 12.39
N GLY A 480 -21.86 15.13 11.40
CA GLY A 480 -20.94 16.24 11.61
C GLY A 480 -21.66 17.56 11.84
N GLY A 481 -20.90 18.58 12.25
CA GLY A 481 -21.42 19.91 12.58
C GLY A 481 -22.02 20.02 13.98
N GLY A 482 -22.34 21.25 14.40
CA GLY A 482 -22.94 21.52 15.71
C GLY A 482 -24.40 21.06 15.81
N ILE A 483 -24.92 20.98 17.05
CA ILE A 483 -26.29 20.48 17.32
C ILE A 483 -27.38 21.30 16.60
N ASP A 484 -27.15 22.58 16.32
CA ASP A 484 -28.14 23.44 15.64
C ASP A 484 -28.03 23.45 14.11
N THR A 485 -27.11 22.66 13.53
CA THR A 485 -26.88 22.65 12.08
C THR A 485 -28.04 21.98 11.35
N GLN A 486 -28.65 22.66 10.37
CA GLN A 486 -29.61 22.02 9.47
C GLN A 486 -28.88 21.01 8.58
N PHE A 487 -29.54 19.94 8.15
CA PHE A 487 -28.98 19.06 7.12
C PHE A 487 -29.97 18.98 5.96
N ARG A 488 -29.62 19.66 4.87
CA ARG A 488 -30.41 19.76 3.65
C ARG A 488 -29.84 18.84 2.57
N PRO A 489 -30.68 18.23 1.71
CA PRO A 489 -30.20 17.40 0.62
C PRO A 489 -29.24 18.17 -0.30
N PHE A 490 -28.43 17.43 -1.05
CA PHE A 490 -27.53 18.03 -2.05
C PHE A 490 -28.27 18.88 -3.10
N ASP A 491 -29.52 18.53 -3.43
CA ASP A 491 -30.33 19.29 -4.38
C ASP A 491 -30.60 20.73 -3.90
N ASP A 492 -30.78 20.94 -2.59
CA ASP A 492 -30.88 22.27 -2.00
C ASP A 492 -29.57 23.03 -2.19
N PHE A 493 -28.42 22.40 -1.89
CA PHE A 493 -27.11 23.02 -2.14
C PHE A 493 -26.94 23.43 -3.59
N ALA A 494 -27.26 22.53 -4.53
CA ALA A 494 -27.12 22.78 -5.96
C ALA A 494 -28.06 23.90 -6.45
N TRP A 495 -29.25 24.00 -5.86
CA TRP A 495 -30.21 25.06 -6.14
C TRP A 495 -29.72 26.43 -5.65
N PHE A 496 -29.35 26.52 -4.36
CA PHE A 496 -28.94 27.79 -3.74
C PHE A 496 -27.55 28.25 -4.20
N ASN A 497 -26.67 27.34 -4.60
CA ASN A 497 -25.30 27.62 -5.06
C ASN A 497 -25.15 27.45 -6.59
N LYS A 498 -26.23 27.66 -7.35
CA LYS A 498 -26.21 27.50 -8.81
C LYS A 498 -25.14 28.35 -9.51
N ALA A 499 -24.95 29.60 -9.06
CA ALA A 499 -23.94 30.50 -9.63
C ALA A 499 -22.52 29.95 -9.42
N TYR A 500 -22.22 29.49 -8.20
CA TYR A 500 -20.95 28.84 -7.87
C TYR A 500 -20.68 27.60 -8.72
N LEU A 501 -21.67 26.72 -8.88
CA LEU A 501 -21.50 25.51 -9.69
C LEU A 501 -21.28 25.82 -11.19
N THR A 502 -21.82 26.93 -11.69
CA THR A 502 -21.56 27.40 -13.05
C THR A 502 -20.14 27.96 -13.18
N ASP A 503 -19.71 28.77 -12.22
CA ASP A 503 -18.33 29.30 -12.14
C ASP A 503 -17.30 28.16 -12.07
N LEU A 504 -17.51 27.21 -11.16
CA LEU A 504 -16.70 25.99 -11.02
C LEU A 504 -16.54 25.22 -12.34
N ALA A 505 -17.64 25.03 -13.08
CA ALA A 505 -17.59 24.37 -14.37
C ALA A 505 -16.75 25.15 -15.38
N GLN A 506 -16.91 26.48 -15.44
CA GLN A 506 -16.12 27.33 -16.32
C GLN A 506 -14.63 27.29 -15.98
N VAL A 507 -14.27 27.35 -14.70
CA VAL A 507 -12.87 27.28 -14.23
C VAL A 507 -12.24 25.94 -14.66
N ILE A 508 -12.89 24.81 -14.38
CA ILE A 508 -12.37 23.48 -14.72
C ILE A 508 -12.25 23.30 -16.24
N GLU A 509 -13.28 23.69 -17.00
CA GLU A 509 -13.30 23.57 -18.46
C GLU A 509 -12.27 24.49 -19.14
N SER A 510 -11.94 25.63 -18.54
CA SER A 510 -10.91 26.54 -19.07
C SER A 510 -9.48 26.09 -18.76
N ALA A 511 -9.28 25.34 -17.67
CA ALA A 511 -7.98 24.89 -17.21
C ALA A 511 -7.63 23.47 -17.66
N SER A 512 -8.58 22.75 -18.26
CA SER A 512 -8.37 21.40 -18.75
C SER A 512 -8.82 21.28 -20.21
N ASP A 513 -7.94 20.71 -21.05
CA ASP A 513 -8.33 20.22 -22.38
C ASP A 513 -9.26 18.98 -22.28
N LEU A 514 -9.80 18.68 -21.09
CA LEU A 514 -10.78 17.63 -20.87
C LEU A 514 -12.06 18.03 -21.59
N GLY A 515 -12.11 17.70 -22.88
CA GLY A 515 -13.37 17.62 -23.61
C GLY A 515 -14.35 16.75 -22.82
N ALA A 516 -15.64 16.95 -23.08
CA ALA A 516 -16.73 16.20 -22.44
C ALA A 516 -16.66 14.65 -22.58
N GLN A 517 -15.62 14.10 -23.22
CA GLN A 517 -15.44 12.68 -23.52
C GLN A 517 -14.53 11.93 -22.52
N ASP A 518 -13.69 12.64 -21.74
CA ASP A 518 -12.68 12.03 -20.85
C ASP A 518 -13.08 11.94 -19.37
N LEU A 519 -14.27 12.42 -18.98
CA LEU A 519 -14.75 12.49 -17.58
C LEU A 519 -15.96 11.61 -17.25
#